data_AF-A0AAP3EP32-F1
#
_entry.id   AF-A0AAP3EP32-F1
#
_cell.length_a   1.000
_cell.length_b   1.000
_cell.length_c   1.000
_cell.angle_alpha   90.00
_cell.angle_beta   90.00
_cell.angle_gamma   90.00
#
_symmetry.space_group_name_H-M   'P 1'
#
loop_
_entity.id
_entity.type
_entity.pdbx_description
1 polymer ?
#
loop_
_entity_poly.entity_id
_entity_poly.type
_entity_poly.pdbx_seq_one_letter_code
_entity_poly.pdbx_strand_id
1 'polypeptide(L)'
;MKTKLMTLQDATGFFRDGMTIMVGGFMGIGTPSRLVEALLESGVRDLTLIANDTAFVDTGIGPLIVNGRVRKVIASHIGTNPETGRRMISGEMDVVLVPQGTLIEQIRCGGAGLGGFLTPTGVGTVVEEGKQTLTLDGKT
;
A
#
# COMPACT_ATOMS: atom_id res chain seq x y z
N MET A 1 20.27 -9.37 -26.63
CA MET A 1 19.85 -8.66 -25.40
C MET A 1 18.39 -9.02 -25.14
N LYS A 2 18.01 -9.49 -23.94
CA LYS A 2 16.57 -9.71 -23.65
C LYS A 2 15.90 -8.36 -23.45
N THR A 3 14.80 -8.11 -24.15
CA THR A 3 13.98 -6.91 -23.94
C THR A 3 13.21 -7.02 -22.63
N LYS A 4 12.99 -5.89 -21.95
CA LYS A 4 12.08 -5.78 -20.79
C LYS A 4 10.71 -5.21 -21.19
N LEU A 5 10.49 -4.95 -22.48
CA LEU A 5 9.21 -4.49 -22.99
C LEU A 5 8.24 -5.67 -23.07
N MET A 6 7.01 -5.42 -22.63
CA MET A 6 5.90 -6.37 -22.72
C MET A 6 4.61 -5.61 -23.00
N THR A 7 3.63 -6.28 -23.59
CA THR A 7 2.30 -5.68 -23.75
C THR A 7 1.53 -5.73 -22.42
N LEU A 8 0.49 -4.90 -22.29
CA LEU A 8 -0.39 -4.95 -21.14
C LEU A 8 -1.10 -6.31 -21.03
N GLN A 9 -1.48 -6.89 -22.17
CA GLN A 9 -2.10 -8.22 -22.22
C GLN A 9 -1.19 -9.29 -21.64
N ASP A 10 0.09 -9.28 -22.02
CA ASP A 10 1.06 -10.23 -21.47
C ASP A 10 1.24 -10.06 -19.94
N ALA A 11 1.11 -8.83 -19.44
CA ALA A 11 1.23 -8.54 -18.02
C ALA A 11 0.08 -9.13 -17.20
N THR A 12 -1.12 -9.27 -17.77
CA THR A 12 -2.28 -9.85 -17.08
C THR A 12 -2.06 -11.30 -16.65
N GLY A 13 -1.24 -12.06 -17.38
CA GLY A 13 -0.90 -13.46 -17.03
C GLY A 13 -0.11 -13.61 -15.73
N PHE A 14 0.40 -12.51 -15.18
CA PHE A 14 1.07 -12.49 -13.88
C PHE A 14 0.13 -12.19 -12.71
N PHE A 15 -1.10 -11.75 -12.98
CA PHE A 15 -2.05 -11.40 -11.93
C PHE A 15 -2.66 -12.64 -11.31
N ARG A 16 -2.73 -12.66 -9.97
CA ARG A 16 -3.25 -13.76 -9.18
C ARG A 16 -3.99 -13.22 -7.96
N ASP A 17 -4.93 -14.00 -7.45
CA ASP A 17 -5.59 -13.70 -6.18
C ASP A 17 -4.57 -13.72 -5.04
N GLY A 18 -4.79 -12.90 -4.01
CA GLY A 18 -3.96 -12.87 -2.81
C GLY A 18 -2.59 -12.21 -2.99
N MET A 19 -2.30 -11.59 -4.14
CA MET A 19 -1.03 -10.90 -4.35
C MET A 19 -0.85 -9.68 -3.45
N THR A 20 0.39 -9.46 -3.02
CA THR A 20 0.83 -8.19 -2.46
C THR A 20 1.40 -7.31 -3.58
N ILE A 21 0.80 -6.13 -3.79
CA ILE A 21 1.20 -5.19 -4.84
C ILE A 21 1.57 -3.87 -4.19
N MET A 22 2.80 -3.42 -4.44
CA MET A 22 3.23 -2.06 -4.11
C MET A 22 2.97 -1.13 -5.30
N VAL A 23 2.24 -0.04 -5.07
CA VAL A 23 1.83 0.89 -6.11
C VAL A 23 2.39 2.28 -5.81
N GLY A 24 3.11 2.85 -6.77
CA GLY A 24 3.60 4.22 -6.67
C GLY A 24 2.49 5.24 -6.87
N GLY A 25 2.75 6.47 -6.42
CA GLY A 25 1.87 7.63 -6.59
C GLY A 25 1.50 8.32 -5.27
N PHE A 26 0.93 9.51 -5.39
CA PHE A 26 0.45 10.34 -4.27
C PHE A 26 -0.87 10.99 -4.67
N MET A 27 -1.97 10.66 -3.98
CA MET A 27 -3.34 11.08 -4.31
C MET A 27 -3.71 10.77 -5.78
N GLY A 28 -3.22 9.65 -6.31
CA GLY A 28 -3.43 9.23 -7.70
C GLY A 28 -2.40 9.76 -8.71
N ILE A 29 -1.70 10.86 -8.41
CA ILE A 29 -0.64 11.38 -9.30
C ILE A 29 0.55 10.42 -9.29
N GLY A 30 0.97 9.97 -10.48
CA GLY A 30 2.05 8.99 -10.64
C GLY A 30 1.62 7.53 -10.47
N THR A 31 0.32 7.25 -10.26
CA THR A 31 -0.21 5.88 -10.26
C THR A 31 -0.20 5.33 -11.69
N PRO A 32 0.22 4.07 -11.92
CA PRO A 32 0.16 3.44 -13.24
C PRO A 32 -1.28 3.04 -13.61
N SER A 33 -2.09 4.01 -14.01
CA SER A 33 -3.55 3.86 -14.23
C SER A 33 -3.92 2.68 -15.13
N ARG A 34 -3.21 2.48 -16.24
CA ARG A 34 -3.45 1.36 -17.17
C ARG A 34 -3.25 -0.02 -16.53
N LEU A 35 -2.32 -0.15 -15.58
CA LEU A 35 -2.12 -1.41 -14.85
C LEU A 35 -3.20 -1.61 -13.79
N VAL A 36 -3.67 -0.52 -13.16
CA VAL A 36 -4.79 -0.60 -12.22
C VAL A 36 -6.07 -1.04 -12.92
N GLU A 37 -6.36 -0.47 -14.09
CA GLU A 37 -7.49 -0.87 -14.94
C GLU A 37 -7.38 -2.35 -15.33
N ALA A 38 -6.21 -2.79 -15.81
CA ALA A 38 -5.98 -4.19 -16.15
C ALA A 38 -6.14 -5.15 -14.95
N LEU A 39 -5.71 -4.74 -13.75
CA LEU A 39 -5.93 -5.50 -12.52
C LEU A 39 -7.43 -5.62 -12.22
N LEU A 40 -8.18 -4.53 -12.35
CA LEU A 40 -9.62 -4.51 -12.12
C LEU A 40 -10.36 -5.42 -13.12
N GLU A 41 -10.02 -5.33 -14.40
CA GLU A 41 -10.59 -6.14 -15.50
C GLU A 41 -10.26 -7.63 -15.37
N SER A 42 -9.04 -7.97 -14.91
CA SER A 42 -8.64 -9.36 -14.71
C SER A 42 -9.47 -10.09 -13.65
N GLY A 43 -10.17 -9.35 -12.80
CA GLY A 43 -11.08 -9.89 -11.81
C GLY A 43 -10.41 -10.47 -10.57
N VAL A 44 -9.08 -10.32 -10.42
CA VAL A 44 -8.34 -10.80 -9.25
C VAL A 44 -8.87 -10.21 -7.94
N ARG A 45 -8.74 -10.97 -6.85
CA ARG A 45 -9.30 -10.64 -5.54
C ARG A 45 -8.29 -10.83 -4.43
N ASP A 46 -8.70 -10.46 -3.22
CA ASP A 46 -7.93 -10.61 -1.99
C ASP A 46 -6.56 -9.94 -2.02
N LEU A 47 -6.42 -8.85 -2.78
CA LEU A 47 -5.17 -8.13 -2.93
C LEU A 47 -4.75 -7.48 -1.60
N THR A 48 -3.45 -7.48 -1.35
CA THR A 48 -2.82 -6.62 -0.36
C THR A 48 -2.12 -5.46 -1.07
N LEU A 49 -2.56 -4.23 -0.84
CA LEU A 49 -1.95 -3.05 -1.45
C LEU A 49 -1.01 -2.35 -0.49
N ILE A 50 0.16 -1.96 -0.98
CA ILE A 50 1.10 -1.05 -0.30
C ILE A 50 1.17 0.22 -1.15
N ALA A 51 0.66 1.33 -0.63
CA ALA A 51 0.63 2.61 -1.33
C ALA A 51 0.72 3.75 -0.33
N ASN A 52 1.10 4.95 -0.77
CA ASN A 52 1.09 6.09 0.15
C ASN A 52 -0.32 6.37 0.69
N ASP A 53 -1.31 6.32 -0.19
CA ASP A 53 -2.71 6.58 0.11
C ASP A 53 -3.65 5.75 -0.78
N THR A 54 -4.93 5.75 -0.44
CA THR A 54 -5.98 5.07 -1.22
C THR A 54 -6.63 5.94 -2.30
N ALA A 55 -6.00 7.08 -2.63
CA ALA A 55 -6.46 8.05 -3.61
C ALA A 55 -7.94 8.45 -3.40
N PHE A 56 -8.69 8.64 -4.49
CA PHE A 56 -10.13 8.92 -4.50
C PHE A 56 -10.88 7.70 -5.04
N VAL A 57 -12.20 7.64 -4.86
CA VAL A 57 -13.03 6.48 -5.27
C VAL A 57 -12.88 6.08 -6.74
N ASP A 58 -12.59 7.03 -7.62
CA ASP A 58 -12.51 6.89 -9.08
C ASP A 58 -11.08 7.02 -9.63
N THR A 59 -10.09 7.29 -8.78
CA THR A 59 -8.74 7.67 -9.19
C THR A 59 -7.68 6.81 -8.50
N GLY A 60 -6.53 6.62 -9.16
CA GLY A 60 -5.41 5.88 -8.57
C GLY A 60 -5.79 4.42 -8.32
N ILE A 61 -5.55 3.92 -7.10
CA ILE A 61 -5.95 2.56 -6.68
C ILE A 61 -7.38 2.46 -6.15
N GLY A 62 -8.09 3.58 -5.99
CA GLY A 62 -9.43 3.62 -5.41
C GLY A 62 -10.46 2.71 -6.10
N PRO A 63 -10.48 2.60 -7.44
CA PRO A 63 -11.39 1.68 -8.13
C PRO A 63 -11.25 0.21 -7.68
N LEU A 64 -10.04 -0.25 -7.32
CA LEU A 64 -9.83 -1.61 -6.81
C LEU A 64 -10.52 -1.81 -5.46
N ILE A 65 -10.50 -0.78 -4.60
CA ILE A 65 -11.11 -0.82 -3.28
C ILE A 65 -12.64 -0.78 -3.40
N VAL A 66 -13.16 0.15 -4.21
CA VAL A 66 -14.61 0.30 -4.44
C VAL A 66 -15.22 -0.99 -5.00
N ASN A 67 -14.49 -1.68 -5.88
CA ASN A 67 -14.93 -2.95 -6.47
C ASN A 67 -14.59 -4.19 -5.62
N GLY A 68 -14.21 -4.03 -4.34
CA GLY A 68 -14.00 -5.14 -3.41
C GLY A 68 -12.87 -6.09 -3.80
N ARG A 69 -11.83 -5.58 -4.49
CA ARG A 69 -10.68 -6.39 -4.93
C ARG A 69 -9.60 -6.52 -3.85
N VAL A 70 -9.68 -5.70 -2.82
CA VAL A 70 -8.62 -5.49 -1.83
C VAL A 70 -9.08 -6.03 -0.48
N ARG A 71 -8.30 -6.95 0.09
CA ARG A 71 -8.49 -7.46 1.44
C ARG A 71 -7.70 -6.65 2.48
N LYS A 72 -6.55 -6.10 2.09
CA LYS A 72 -5.68 -5.36 2.99
C LYS A 72 -5.02 -4.15 2.32
N VAL A 73 -4.91 -3.05 3.05
CA VAL A 73 -4.13 -1.86 2.66
C VAL A 73 -3.11 -1.54 3.73
N ILE A 74 -1.87 -1.26 3.31
CA ILE A 74 -0.83 -0.63 4.12
C ILE A 74 -0.57 0.75 3.53
N ALA A 75 -0.94 1.80 4.26
CA ALA A 75 -0.90 3.17 3.76
C ALA A 75 -0.59 4.19 4.86
N SER A 76 -0.26 5.42 4.48
CA SER A 76 -0.08 6.53 5.41
C SER A 76 -1.34 7.36 5.60
N HIS A 77 -2.21 7.38 4.60
CA HIS A 77 -3.42 8.18 4.59
C HIS A 77 -4.56 7.51 3.82
N ILE A 78 -5.80 7.61 4.31
CA ILE A 78 -6.98 7.03 3.64
C ILE A 78 -8.14 8.03 3.46
N GLY A 79 -8.03 9.25 4.00
CA GLY A 79 -9.16 10.16 4.17
C GLY A 79 -9.81 10.66 2.87
N THR A 80 -9.11 10.60 1.74
CA THR A 80 -9.64 10.99 0.41
C THR A 80 -10.54 9.93 -0.22
N ASN A 81 -10.56 8.71 0.32
CA ASN A 81 -11.41 7.62 -0.16
C ASN A 81 -12.37 7.17 0.96
N PRO A 82 -13.62 7.67 0.99
CA PRO A 82 -14.57 7.32 2.04
C PRO A 82 -14.90 5.82 2.09
N GLU A 83 -14.78 5.10 0.97
CA GLU A 83 -15.04 3.67 0.92
C GLU A 83 -13.96 2.86 1.67
N THR A 84 -12.69 3.31 1.61
CA THR A 84 -11.62 2.74 2.45
C THR A 84 -11.97 2.85 3.93
N GLY A 85 -12.41 4.04 4.36
CA GLY A 85 -12.82 4.28 5.75
C GLY A 85 -14.01 3.42 6.16
N ARG A 86 -15.05 3.32 5.32
CA ARG A 86 -16.23 2.48 5.57
C ARG A 86 -15.84 1.01 5.76
N ARG A 87 -14.99 0.46 4.88
CA ARG A 87 -14.55 -0.94 4.93
C ARG A 87 -13.63 -1.23 6.11
N MET A 88 -12.78 -0.27 6.49
CA MET A 88 -11.97 -0.36 7.70
C MET A 88 -12.85 -0.46 8.94
N ILE A 89 -13.83 0.45 9.09
CA ILE A 89 -14.71 0.51 10.27
C ILE A 89 -15.61 -0.72 10.38
N SER A 90 -16.10 -1.24 9.24
CA SER A 90 -16.93 -2.44 9.20
C SER A 90 -16.14 -3.75 9.35
N GLY A 91 -14.81 -3.72 9.27
CA GLY A 91 -13.97 -4.91 9.29
C GLY A 91 -13.98 -5.72 7.98
N GLU A 92 -14.54 -5.17 6.89
CA GLU A 92 -14.51 -5.79 5.55
C GLU A 92 -13.11 -5.78 4.92
N MET A 93 -12.24 -4.85 5.35
CA MET A 93 -10.88 -4.69 4.82
C MET A 93 -9.91 -4.31 5.94
N ASP A 94 -8.78 -5.01 6.01
CA ASP A 94 -7.70 -4.68 6.94
C ASP A 94 -7.00 -3.40 6.49
N VAL A 95 -6.87 -2.41 7.37
CA VAL A 95 -6.10 -1.20 7.10
C VAL A 95 -5.01 -1.01 8.15
N VAL A 96 -3.75 -0.97 7.69
CA VAL A 96 -2.59 -0.68 8.53
C VAL A 96 -2.12 0.73 8.19
N LEU A 97 -2.35 1.66 9.12
CA LEU A 97 -1.85 3.02 9.01
C LEU A 97 -0.41 3.10 9.50
N VAL A 98 0.49 3.57 8.64
CA VAL A 98 1.92 3.72 8.93
C VAL A 98 2.31 5.18 8.66
N PRO A 99 2.99 5.88 9.58
CA PRO A 99 3.46 7.24 9.30
C PRO A 99 4.23 7.30 7.98
N GLN A 100 3.96 8.30 7.15
CA GLN A 100 4.44 8.35 5.77
C GLN A 100 5.95 8.15 5.65
N GLY A 101 6.74 8.83 6.49
CA GLY A 101 8.20 8.65 6.53
C GLY A 101 8.62 7.23 6.88
N THR A 102 7.96 6.61 7.86
CA THR A 102 8.19 5.22 8.26
C THR A 102 7.83 4.25 7.13
N LEU A 103 6.71 4.47 6.41
CA LEU A 103 6.30 3.62 5.28
C LEU A 103 7.35 3.62 4.17
N ILE A 104 7.83 4.81 3.77
CA ILE A 104 8.85 4.92 2.72
C ILE A 104 10.17 4.29 3.17
N GLU A 105 10.57 4.47 4.42
CA GLU A 105 11.80 3.88 4.93
C GLU A 105 11.71 2.35 5.07
N GLN A 106 10.52 1.80 5.38
CA GLN A 106 10.26 0.36 5.30
C GLN A 106 10.42 -0.18 3.88
N ILE A 107 9.84 0.50 2.89
CA ILE A 107 9.98 0.16 1.47
C ILE A 107 11.46 0.20 1.05
N ARG A 108 12.17 1.27 1.42
CA ARG A 108 13.60 1.45 1.13
C ARG A 108 14.43 0.33 1.76
N CYS A 109 14.19 0.01 3.02
CA CYS A 109 14.89 -1.08 3.72
C CYS A 109 14.66 -2.43 3.04
N GLY A 110 13.42 -2.75 2.67
CA GLY A 110 13.10 -3.97 1.94
C GLY A 110 13.83 -4.06 0.59
N GLY A 111 13.84 -2.98 -0.18
CA GLY A 111 14.57 -2.92 -1.46
C GLY A 111 16.09 -2.98 -1.32
N ALA A 112 16.63 -2.49 -0.20
CA ALA A 112 18.07 -2.48 0.09
C ALA A 112 18.56 -3.74 0.84
N GLY A 113 17.66 -4.66 1.22
CA GLY A 113 18.01 -5.86 1.99
C GLY A 113 18.35 -5.59 3.46
N LEU A 114 17.87 -4.48 4.03
CA LEU A 114 18.04 -4.15 5.44
C LEU A 114 16.95 -4.82 6.29
N GLY A 115 17.32 -5.37 7.45
CA GLY A 115 16.39 -6.05 8.36
C GLY A 115 15.47 -5.11 9.15
N GLY A 116 15.74 -3.80 9.16
CA GLY A 116 14.97 -2.79 9.88
C GLY A 116 15.72 -1.47 10.03
N PHE A 117 15.07 -0.51 10.69
CA PHE A 117 15.61 0.81 11.01
C PHE A 117 14.97 1.33 12.30
N LEU A 118 15.62 2.30 12.95
CA LEU A 118 15.07 3.03 14.10
C LEU A 118 14.52 4.37 13.63
N THR A 119 13.39 4.80 14.19
CA THR A 119 12.83 6.13 13.96
C THR A 119 12.10 6.59 15.22
N PRO A 120 12.22 7.88 15.62
CA PRO A 120 11.42 8.43 16.71
C PRO A 120 9.95 8.65 16.31
N THR A 121 9.61 8.46 15.03
CA THR A 121 8.27 8.74 14.51
C THR A 121 7.26 7.71 15.05
N GLY A 122 6.30 8.20 15.84
CA GLY A 122 5.24 7.37 16.43
C GLY A 122 5.50 6.95 17.87
N VAL A 123 6.65 7.29 18.45
CA VAL A 123 6.94 7.07 19.87
C VAL A 123 5.88 7.74 20.74
N GLY A 124 5.37 7.02 21.74
CA GLY A 124 4.29 7.48 22.62
C GLY A 124 2.89 7.57 21.97
N THR A 125 2.71 7.00 20.77
CA THR A 125 1.42 6.93 20.08
C THR A 125 0.99 5.48 19.85
N VAL A 126 -0.23 5.26 19.37
CA VAL A 126 -0.73 3.93 18.96
C VAL A 126 0.17 3.24 17.91
N VAL A 127 1.00 4.01 17.18
CA VAL A 127 1.96 3.46 16.22
C VAL A 127 3.08 2.67 16.91
N GLU A 128 3.40 2.97 18.16
CA GLU A 128 4.44 2.28 18.95
C GLU A 128 3.98 0.90 19.43
N GLU A 129 2.68 0.69 19.60
CA GLU A 129 2.12 -0.52 20.23
C GLU A 129 2.65 -1.82 19.59
N GLY A 130 3.19 -2.71 20.43
CA GLY A 130 3.73 -4.00 20.00
C GLY A 130 5.09 -3.95 19.28
N LYS A 131 5.74 -2.78 19.18
CA LYS A 131 7.08 -2.63 18.59
C LYS A 131 8.16 -2.58 19.66
N GLN A 132 9.36 -3.04 19.30
CA GLN A 132 10.54 -2.90 20.15
C GLN A 132 10.97 -1.42 20.24
N THR A 133 11.20 -0.93 21.45
CA THR A 133 11.75 0.40 21.72
C THR A 133 13.22 0.32 22.11
N LEU A 134 14.00 1.33 21.74
CA LEU A 134 15.40 1.47 22.11
C LEU A 134 15.67 2.91 22.52
N THR A 135 16.41 3.13 23.60
CA THR A 135 16.88 4.46 23.99
C THR A 135 18.31 4.67 23.50
N LEU A 136 18.52 5.69 22.67
CA LEU A 136 19.82 6.12 22.16
C LEU A 136 20.05 7.58 22.52
N ASP A 137 21.20 7.91 23.11
CA ASP A 137 21.57 9.26 23.52
C ASP A 137 20.49 9.97 24.37
N GLY A 138 19.82 9.22 25.25
CA GLY A 138 18.76 9.72 26.12
C GLY A 138 17.41 9.95 25.43
N LYS A 139 17.25 9.57 24.17
CA LYS A 139 15.99 9.65 23.41
C LYS A 139 15.48 8.25 23.09
N THR A 140 14.18 8.06 23.24
CA THR A 140 13.46 6.84 22.83
C THR A 140 12.81 7.07 21.48
#